data_AF-A0A1Q6XDG3-F1
#
_entry.id   AF-A0A1Q6XDG3-F1
#
_cell.length_a   1.000
_cell.length_b   1.000
_cell.length_c   1.000
_cell.angle_alpha   90.00
_cell.angle_beta   90.00
_cell.angle_gamma   90.00
#
_symmetry.space_group_name_H-M   'P 1'
#
loop_
_entity.id
_entity.type
_entity.pdbx_description
1 polymer ?
#
loop_
_entity_poly.entity_id
_entity_poly.type
_entity_poly.pdbx_seq_one_letter_code
_entity_poly.pdbx_strand_id
1 'polypeptide(L)' 'MTPAPVKSAISIELLNQVDIRVGTIRSVADVPGSDKLVQLRVSFGDHGARSLLPQARAC' A
#
# COMPACT_ATOMS: atom_id res chain seq x y z
N MET A 1 10.52 -23.18 11.91
CA MET A 1 10.02 -21.83 11.62
C MET A 1 10.94 -20.86 12.33
N THR A 2 11.88 -20.24 11.62
CA THR A 2 12.89 -19.36 12.22
C THR A 2 12.37 -17.93 12.15
N PRO A 3 12.21 -17.23 13.29
CA PRO A 3 11.76 -15.85 13.28
C PRO A 3 12.75 -14.98 12.50
N ALA A 4 12.22 -14.01 11.73
CA ALA A 4 13.07 -13.03 11.08
C ALA A 4 13.84 -12.21 12.12
N PRO A 5 15.08 -11.75 11.82
CA PRO A 5 15.85 -10.91 12.73
C PRO A 5 15.08 -9.65 13.12
N VAL A 6 15.23 -9.22 14.37
CA VAL A 6 14.67 -7.97 14.86
C VAL A 6 15.33 -6.81 14.09
N LYS A 7 14.50 -5.92 13.53
CA LYS A 7 14.99 -4.73 12.82
C LYS A 7 15.70 -3.80 13.80
N SER A 8 16.74 -3.12 13.33
CA SER A 8 17.40 -2.06 14.08
C SER A 8 16.41 -0.95 14.44
N ALA A 9 16.50 -0.44 15.67
CA ALA A 9 15.67 0.68 16.11
C ALA A 9 16.00 1.95 15.30
N ILE A 10 14.97 2.72 14.98
CA ILE A 10 15.06 4.03 14.34
C ILE A 10 14.44 5.08 15.26
N SER A 11 14.81 6.35 15.09
CA SER A 11 14.22 7.45 15.86
C SER A 11 12.77 7.70 15.46
N ILE A 12 11.98 8.24 16.41
CA ILE A 12 10.58 8.61 16.16
C ILE A 12 10.47 9.74 15.13
N GLU A 13 11.43 10.67 15.13
CA GLU A 13 11.51 11.77 14.16
C GLU A 13 11.68 11.27 12.71
N LEU A 14 12.36 10.15 12.52
CA LEU A 14 12.49 9.54 11.19
C LEU A 14 11.17 8.90 10.74
N LEU A 15 10.43 8.28 11.67
CA LEU A 15 9.12 7.70 11.37
C LEU A 15 8.08 8.79 11.03
N ASN A 16 8.12 9.93 11.70
CA ASN A 16 7.19 11.04 11.50
C ASN A 16 7.28 11.69 10.11
N GLN A 17 8.37 11.46 9.37
CA GLN A 17 8.52 11.94 7.99
C GLN A 17 7.72 11.11 6.97
N VAL A 18 7.24 9.92 7.36
CA VAL A 18 6.46 9.05 6.48
C VAL A 18 4.97 9.37 6.63
N ASP A 19 4.36 9.91 5.57
CA ASP A 19 2.91 10.19 5.53
C ASP A 19 2.11 8.90 5.35
N ILE A 20 1.76 8.24 6.47
CA ILE A 20 0.93 7.04 6.50
C ILE A 20 -0.52 7.45 6.76
N ARG A 21 -1.43 7.12 5.82
CA ARG A 21 -2.85 7.44 5.92
C ARG A 21 -3.71 6.19 5.73
N VAL A 22 -4.86 6.18 6.39
CA VAL A 22 -5.90 5.17 6.18
C VAL A 22 -6.81 5.64 5.05
N GLY A 23 -7.05 4.76 4.08
CA GLY A 23 -7.95 5.02 2.95
C GLY A 23 -8.83 3.81 2.66
N THR A 24 -10.03 4.05 2.14
CA THR A 24 -10.96 2.99 1.71
C THR A 24 -10.66 2.59 0.27
N ILE A 25 -10.41 1.31 0.03
CA ILE A 25 -10.32 0.77 -1.34
C ILE A 25 -11.71 0.90 -1.99
N ARG A 26 -11.80 1.62 -3.11
CA ARG A 26 -13.03 1.86 -3.87
C ARG A 26 -13.18 0.91 -5.04
N SER A 27 -12.09 0.54 -5.70
CA SER A 27 -12.13 -0.42 -6.80
C SER A 27 -10.79 -1.13 -6.94
N VAL A 28 -10.85 -2.36 -7.46
CA VAL A 28 -9.70 -3.20 -7.80
C VAL A 28 -9.88 -3.61 -9.26
N ALA A 29 -8.83 -3.49 -10.07
CA ALA A 29 -8.82 -3.95 -11.46
C ALA A 29 -7.49 -4.62 -11.79
N ASP A 30 -7.49 -5.64 -12.65
CA ASP A 30 -6.24 -6.23 -13.14
C ASP A 30 -5.55 -5.31 -14.15
N VAL A 31 -4.22 -5.34 -14.15
CA VAL A 31 -3.41 -4.59 -15.12
C VAL A 31 -3.18 -5.47 -16.35
N PRO A 32 -3.64 -5.06 -17.55
CA PRO A 32 -3.40 -5.84 -18.77
C PRO A 32 -1.90 -6.08 -18.99
N GLY A 33 -1.52 -7.34 -19.18
CA GLY A 33 -0.12 -7.74 -19.39
C GLY A 33 0.69 -8.03 -18.11
N SER A 34 0.05 -8.09 -16.94
CA SER A 34 0.72 -8.50 -15.70
C SER A 34 -0.10 -9.49 -14.88
N ASP A 35 0.46 -10.67 -14.62
CA ASP A 35 -0.19 -11.71 -13.80
C ASP A 35 -0.12 -11.46 -12.27
N LYS A 36 0.52 -10.35 -11.88
CA LYS A 36 0.87 -10.03 -10.48
C LYS A 36 0.52 -8.61 -10.06
N LEU A 37 0.09 -7.74 -10.98
CA LEU A 37 -0.21 -6.35 -10.67
C LEU A 37 -1.71 -6.11 -10.75
N VAL A 38 -2.22 -5.47 -9.70
CA VAL A 38 -3.57 -4.92 -9.66
C VAL A 38 -3.52 -3.42 -9.50
N GLN A 39 -4.50 -2.74 -10.07
CA GLN A 39 -4.78 -1.34 -9.84
C GLN A 39 -5.82 -1.20 -8.74
N LEU A 40 -5.41 -0.67 -7.59
CA LEU A 40 -6.29 -0.26 -6.49
C LEU A 40 -6.58 1.23 -6.59
N ARG A 41 -7.86 1.59 -6.68
CA ARG A 41 -8.29 2.97 -6.46
C ARG A 41 -8.67 3.12 -4.99
N VAL A 42 -7.93 3.96 -4.26
CA VAL A 42 -8.15 4.19 -2.82
C VAL A 42 -8.58 5.64 -2.60
N SER A 43 -9.60 5.84 -1.78
CA SER A 43 -10.10 7.15 -1.35
C SER A 43 -9.62 7.43 0.07
N PHE A 44 -8.98 8.58 0.26
CA PHE A 44 -8.45 9.01 1.56
C PHE A 44 -9.37 10.03 2.24
N GLY A 45 -10.69 9.90 2.04
CA GLY A 45 -11.67 10.89 2.51
C GLY A 45 -11.60 12.18 1.69
N ASP A 46 -11.09 13.25 2.30
CA ASP A 46 -11.11 14.61 1.74
C ASP A 46 -9.97 14.92 0.76
N HIS A 47 -8.96 14.04 0.70
CA HIS A 47 -7.91 14.11 -0.30
C HIS A 47 -8.22 13.06 -1.36
N GLY A 48 -8.35 13.48 -2.62
CA GLY A 48 -8.95 12.72 -3.71
C GLY A 48 -8.44 11.29 -3.95
N ALA A 49 -9.13 10.56 -4.83
CA ALA A 49 -8.83 9.16 -5.12
C ALA A 49 -7.42 8.99 -5.72
N ARG A 50 -6.59 8.13 -5.13
CA ARG A 50 -5.26 7.78 -5.62
C ARG A 50 -5.27 6.37 -6.21
N SER A 51 -4.59 6.20 -7.34
CA SER A 51 -4.35 4.90 -7.96
C SER A 51 -3.04 4.32 -7.41
N LEU A 52 -3.09 3.08 -6.92
CA LEU A 52 -1.96 2.32 -6.40
C LEU A 52 -1.83 1.02 -7.19
N LEU A 53 -0.60 0.60 -7.46
CA LEU A 53 -0.29 -0.63 -8.20
C LEU A 53 0.45 -1.65 -7.31
N PRO A 54 -0.20 -2.26 -6.31
CA PRO A 54 0.46 -3.28 -5.50
C PRO A 54 0.60 -4.60 -6.27
N GLN A 55 1.56 -5.41 -5.82
CA GLN A 55 1.68 -6.79 -6.24
C GLN A 55 0.63 -7.64 -5.51
N ALA A 56 -0.56 -7.74 -6.08
CA ALA A 56 -1.65 -8.60 -5.63
C ALA A 56 -2.46 -9.05 -6.86
N ARG A 57 -3.33 -10.06 -6.70
CA ARG A 57 -4.26 -10.52 -7.73
C ARG A 57 -5.67 -10.01 -7.43
N ALA A 58 -6.42 -9.60 -8.44
CA ALA A 58 -7.85 -9.37 -8.25
C ALA A 58 -8.51 -10.74 -8.11
N CYS A 59 -9.35 -10.90 -7.09
CA CYS A 59 -10.09 -12.14 -6.84
C CYS A 59 -11.19 -12.35 -7.86
#